data_AF-A0A956XVA9-F1
#
_entry.id   AF-A0A956XVA9-F1
#
_cell.length_a   1.000
_cell.length_b   1.000
_cell.length_c   1.000
_cell.angle_alpha   90.00
_cell.angle_beta   90.00
_cell.angle_gamma   90.00
#
_symmetry.space_group_name_H-M   'P 1'
#
loop_
_entity.id
_entity.type
_entity.pdbx_description
1 polymer ?
#
loop_
_entity_poly.entity_id
_entity_poly.type
_entity_poly.pdbx_seq_one_letter_code
_entity_poly.pdbx_strand_id
1 'polypeptide(L)'
;MLEDYELVKANYPTADQGGIHSGWFKLNFPLFYQADILFALRVLGELGQLQQPGVKVSLDWLQSQQLKNGRWRGRSPYSSRTWKELGDSEETSRWVTMQAMIILQQANRAQV
;
A
#
# COMPACT_ATOMS: atom_id res chain seq x y z
N MET A 1 -7.20 13.27 11.91
CA MET A 1 -6.37 12.05 11.71
C MET A 1 -5.67 12.06 10.35
N LEU A 2 -6.34 11.97 9.20
CA LEU A 2 -5.67 12.04 7.89
C LEU A 2 -5.28 13.47 7.47
N GLU A 3 -5.72 14.48 8.23
CA GLU A 3 -5.34 15.88 8.09
C GLU A 3 -4.04 16.20 8.84
N ASP A 4 -3.77 15.47 9.93
CA ASP A 4 -2.67 15.75 10.86
C ASP A 4 -1.50 14.76 10.73
N TYR A 5 -1.76 13.59 10.11
CA TYR A 5 -0.81 12.48 10.01
C TYR A 5 -0.74 11.94 8.58
N GLU A 6 0.43 11.43 8.22
CA GLU A 6 0.74 10.94 6.87
C GLU A 6 0.99 9.43 6.91
N LEU A 7 0.32 8.67 6.04
CA LEU A 7 0.50 7.21 5.97
C LEU A 7 1.96 6.84 5.67
N VAL A 8 2.62 7.57 4.78
CA VAL A 8 4.03 7.33 4.42
C VAL A 8 4.99 7.61 5.58
N LYS A 9 4.64 8.48 6.53
CA LYS A 9 5.43 8.72 7.74
C LYS A 9 5.09 7.74 8.87
N ALA A 10 3.94 7.06 8.78
CA ALA A 10 3.39 6.19 9.82
C ALA A 10 3.42 6.85 11.21
N ASN A 11 3.19 8.17 11.27
CA ASN A 11 3.36 9.01 12.45
C ASN A 11 2.10 9.12 13.31
N TYR A 12 1.23 8.12 13.28
CA TYR A 12 0.01 8.11 14.08
C TYR A 12 0.32 7.96 15.57
N PRO A 13 -0.50 8.54 16.47
CA PRO A 13 -0.30 8.40 17.91
C PRO A 13 -0.31 6.93 18.34
N THR A 14 0.76 6.49 18.98
CA THR A 14 0.87 5.16 19.59
C THR A 14 1.20 5.30 21.07
N ALA A 15 0.72 4.37 21.90
CA ALA A 15 0.87 4.44 23.35
C ALA A 15 2.34 4.50 23.81
N ASP A 16 3.23 3.77 23.11
CA ASP A 16 4.61 3.56 23.54
C ASP A 16 5.66 4.22 22.63
N GLN A 17 5.29 5.20 21.79
CA GLN A 17 6.17 5.74 20.73
C GLN A 17 6.80 4.61 19.89
N GLY A 18 6.00 3.59 19.58
CA GLY A 18 6.47 2.39 18.89
C GLY A 18 7.03 2.71 17.51
N GLY A 19 8.13 2.06 17.14
CA GLY A 19 8.74 2.21 15.82
C GLY A 19 7.84 1.68 14.70
N ILE A 20 8.11 2.13 13.47
CA ILE A 20 7.40 1.65 12.28
C ILE A 20 7.72 0.18 12.06
N HIS A 21 6.69 -0.66 11.98
CA HIS A 21 6.88 -2.08 11.72
C HIS A 21 7.55 -2.29 10.35
N SER A 22 8.56 -3.16 10.28
CA SER A 22 9.38 -3.38 9.07
C SER A 22 8.60 -3.84 7.83
N GLY A 23 7.38 -4.33 8.02
CA GLY A 23 6.45 -4.73 6.97
C GLY A 23 5.64 -3.60 6.35
N TRP A 24 5.57 -2.41 6.97
CA TRP A 24 4.66 -1.34 6.56
C TRP A 24 4.82 -0.92 5.08
N PHE A 25 6.06 -0.84 4.60
CA PHE A 25 6.37 -0.46 3.22
C PHE A 25 6.58 -1.65 2.28
N LYS A 26 6.37 -2.89 2.75
CA LYS A 26 6.49 -4.09 1.92
C LYS A 26 5.15 -4.36 1.26
N LEU A 27 4.98 -3.90 0.01
CA LEU A 27 3.76 -4.12 -0.77
C LEU A 27 3.43 -5.63 -0.81
N ASN A 28 2.43 -6.03 -0.05
CA ASN A 28 2.18 -7.40 0.33
C ASN A 28 0.94 -7.95 -0.37
N PHE A 29 1.11 -9.09 -1.02
CA PHE A 29 0.01 -9.91 -1.46
C PHE A 29 0.42 -11.40 -1.42
N PRO A 30 -0.46 -12.31 -0.98
CA PRO A 30 -1.69 -12.04 -0.26
C PRO A 30 -1.40 -11.45 1.13
N LEU A 31 -2.34 -10.64 1.63
CA LEU A 31 -2.28 -10.15 3.01
C LEU A 31 -2.48 -11.32 3.98
N PHE A 32 -1.79 -11.24 5.11
CA PHE A 32 -1.96 -12.18 6.22
C PHE A 32 -2.52 -11.40 7.42
N TYR A 33 -1.90 -11.44 8.61
CA TYR A 33 -2.37 -10.68 9.77
C TYR A 33 -1.83 -9.24 9.86
N GLN A 34 -0.87 -8.86 9.02
CA GLN A 34 -0.25 -7.53 9.03
C GLN A 34 -0.76 -6.69 7.86
N ALA A 35 -1.27 -5.50 8.19
CA ALA A 35 -1.54 -4.46 7.20
C ALA A 35 -0.23 -3.80 6.75
N ASP A 36 -0.21 -3.42 5.49
CA ASP A 36 0.81 -2.57 4.89
C ASP A 36 0.17 -1.28 4.34
N ILE A 37 1.02 -0.37 3.86
CA ILE A 37 0.56 0.89 3.29
C ILE A 37 -0.32 0.70 2.06
N LEU A 38 -0.11 -0.36 1.26
CA LEU A 38 -0.94 -0.66 0.09
C LEU A 38 -2.37 -1.02 0.48
N PHE A 39 -2.54 -1.85 1.51
CA PHE A 39 -3.84 -2.18 2.08
C PHE A 39 -4.56 -0.94 2.59
N ALA A 40 -3.87 -0.09 3.36
CA ALA A 40 -4.46 1.15 3.87
C ALA A 40 -4.94 2.07 2.75
N LEU A 41 -4.13 2.27 1.71
CA LEU A 41 -4.51 3.05 0.54
C LEU A 41 -5.71 2.44 -0.21
N ARG A 42 -5.79 1.11 -0.31
CA ARG A 42 -6.94 0.43 -0.93
C ARG A 42 -8.24 0.70 -0.18
N VAL A 43 -8.23 0.56 1.15
CA VAL A 43 -9.39 0.85 2.00
C VAL A 43 -9.81 2.32 1.86
N LEU A 44 -8.85 3.24 1.84
CA LEU A 44 -9.14 4.67 1.65
C LEU A 44 -9.69 4.98 0.25
N GLY A 45 -9.25 4.24 -0.76
CA GLY A 45 -9.84 4.24 -2.11
C GLY A 45 -11.30 3.84 -2.11
N GLU A 46 -11.62 2.71 -1.48
CA GLU A 46 -13.00 2.21 -1.35
C GLU A 46 -13.90 3.18 -0.56
N LEU A 47 -13.34 3.93 0.39
CA LEU A 47 -14.06 4.94 1.16
C LEU A 47 -14.10 6.34 0.51
N GLY A 48 -13.49 6.52 -0.67
CA GLY A 48 -13.44 7.80 -1.37
C GLY A 48 -12.57 8.87 -0.68
N GLN A 49 -11.61 8.46 0.16
CA GLN A 49 -10.78 9.34 1.00
C GLN A 49 -9.38 9.61 0.42
N LEU A 50 -9.13 9.30 -0.86
CA LEU A 50 -7.80 9.46 -1.47
C LEU A 50 -7.34 10.91 -1.61
N GLN A 51 -8.26 11.88 -1.52
CA GLN A 51 -7.92 13.31 -1.63
C GLN A 51 -7.44 13.94 -0.33
N GLN A 52 -7.47 13.19 0.78
CA GLN A 52 -7.04 13.69 2.07
C GLN A 52 -5.54 14.07 2.04
N PRO A 53 -5.14 15.19 2.68
CA PRO A 53 -3.75 15.68 2.62
C PRO A 53 -2.70 14.63 3.02
N GLY A 54 -2.94 13.91 4.12
CA GLY A 54 -2.05 12.85 4.60
C GLY A 54 -1.98 11.61 3.71
N VAL A 55 -2.91 11.47 2.76
CA VAL A 55 -2.96 10.38 1.80
C VAL A 55 -2.25 10.74 0.50
N LYS A 56 -2.35 12.00 0.04
CA LYS A 56 -1.72 12.47 -1.21
C LYS A 56 -0.23 12.18 -1.29
N VAL A 57 0.53 12.51 -0.24
CA VAL A 57 1.98 12.24 -0.18
C VAL A 57 2.28 10.74 -0.31
N SER A 58 1.37 9.88 0.16
CA SER A 58 1.51 8.43 0.10
C SER A 58 1.17 7.86 -1.28
N LEU A 59 0.33 8.55 -2.06
CA LEU A 59 0.09 8.23 -3.46
C LEU A 59 1.31 8.57 -4.31
N ASP A 60 1.98 9.70 -4.04
CA ASP A 60 3.25 10.06 -4.70
C ASP A 60 4.35 9.04 -4.38
N TRP A 61 4.43 8.64 -3.11
CA TRP A 61 5.32 7.55 -2.70
C TRP A 61 4.98 6.25 -3.44
N LEU A 62 3.72 5.85 -3.51
CA LEU A 62 3.30 4.64 -4.23
C LEU A 62 3.70 4.73 -5.70
N GLN A 63 3.44 5.85 -6.37
CA GLN A 63 3.84 6.09 -7.75
C GLN A 63 5.36 5.99 -7.94
N SER A 64 6.16 6.49 -6.99
CA SER A 64 7.62 6.37 -7.02
C SER A 64 8.15 4.93 -6.89
N GLN A 65 7.35 4.01 -6.33
CA GLN A 65 7.73 2.60 -6.20
C GLN A 65 7.53 1.81 -7.51
N GLN A 66 6.98 2.44 -8.56
CA GLN A 66 6.84 1.81 -9.87
C GLN A 66 8.22 1.53 -10.47
N LEU A 67 8.42 0.30 -10.92
CA LEU A 67 9.62 -0.12 -11.63
C LEU A 67 9.62 0.39 -13.07
N LYS A 68 10.78 0.36 -13.72
CA LYS A 68 10.94 0.75 -15.15
C LYS A 68 10.02 -0.01 -16.12
N ASN A 69 9.59 -1.22 -15.76
CA ASN A 69 8.66 -2.02 -16.56
C ASN A 69 7.17 -1.70 -16.29
N GLY A 70 6.89 -0.64 -15.53
CA GLY A 70 5.54 -0.20 -15.19
C GLY A 70 4.86 -0.99 -14.06
N ARG A 71 5.56 -1.95 -13.43
CA ARG A 71 5.01 -2.81 -12.38
C ARG A 71 5.49 -2.41 -10.98
N TRP A 72 4.81 -2.92 -9.97
CA TRP A 72 5.24 -2.82 -8.58
C TRP A 72 5.72 -4.18 -8.08
N ARG A 73 6.84 -4.19 -7.38
CA ARG A 73 7.41 -5.42 -6.82
C ARG A 73 6.63 -5.84 -5.58
N GLY A 74 6.04 -7.03 -5.63
CA GLY A 74 5.47 -7.66 -4.46
C GLY A 74 6.56 -8.15 -3.51
N ARG A 75 6.37 -7.94 -2.19
CA ARG A 75 7.32 -8.29 -1.14
C ARG A 75 6.63 -8.97 0.04
N SER A 76 5.78 -9.96 -0.22
CA SER A 76 5.10 -10.69 0.84
C SER A 76 6.10 -11.39 1.77
N PRO A 77 6.13 -11.07 3.07
CA PRO A 77 6.95 -11.79 4.04
C PRO A 77 6.37 -13.18 4.38
N TYR A 78 5.16 -13.49 3.91
CA TYR A 78 4.42 -14.72 4.21
C TYR A 78 4.09 -15.53 2.96
N SER A 79 4.83 -15.36 1.87
CA SER A 79 4.61 -16.08 0.61
C SER A 79 4.64 -17.60 0.74
N SER A 80 5.35 -18.14 1.75
CA SER A 80 5.38 -19.57 2.06
C SER A 80 4.23 -20.05 2.95
N ARG A 81 3.40 -19.14 3.46
CA ARG A 81 2.26 -19.42 4.37
C ARG A 81 0.91 -19.17 3.69
N THR A 82 0.87 -19.30 2.38
CA THR A 82 -0.33 -19.17 1.56
C THR A 82 -0.37 -20.31 0.52
N TRP A 83 -1.40 -20.33 -0.31
CA TRP A 83 -1.52 -21.23 -1.46
C TRP A 83 -0.33 -21.07 -2.39
N LYS A 84 0.21 -22.19 -2.90
CA LYS A 84 1.46 -22.19 -3.70
C LYS A 84 1.33 -21.31 -4.94
N GLU A 85 0.14 -21.29 -5.52
CA GLU A 85 -0.22 -20.51 -6.70
C GLU A 85 -0.11 -19.00 -6.44
N LEU A 86 -0.36 -18.55 -5.20
CA LEU A 86 -0.32 -17.14 -4.79
C LEU A 86 1.01 -16.71 -4.17
N GLY A 87 1.82 -17.68 -3.71
CA GLY A 87 3.11 -17.43 -3.07
C GLY A 87 4.25 -17.12 -4.05
N ASP A 88 4.03 -17.33 -5.35
CA ASP A 88 5.03 -17.01 -6.37
C ASP A 88 5.28 -15.49 -6.46
N SER A 89 6.54 -15.12 -6.71
CA SER A 89 6.97 -13.71 -6.71
C SER A 89 6.40 -12.89 -7.87
N GLU A 90 6.17 -13.53 -9.02
CA GLU A 90 5.58 -12.89 -10.19
C GLU A 90 4.07 -12.75 -9.98
N GLU A 91 3.41 -13.76 -9.42
CA GLU A 91 2.01 -13.69 -9.00
C GLU A 91 1.79 -12.54 -8.00
N THR A 92 2.57 -12.51 -6.93
CA THR A 92 2.56 -11.46 -5.91
C THR A 92 2.70 -10.08 -6.54
N SER A 93 3.68 -9.91 -7.44
CA SER A 93 3.92 -8.63 -8.12
C SER A 93 2.79 -8.24 -9.07
N ARG A 94 2.11 -9.21 -9.68
CA ARG A 94 0.95 -8.94 -10.54
C ARG A 94 -0.23 -8.38 -9.76
N TRP A 95 -0.56 -8.98 -8.63
CA TRP A 95 -1.64 -8.50 -7.76
C TRP A 95 -1.32 -7.14 -7.14
N VAL A 96 -0.09 -6.96 -6.67
CA VAL A 96 0.37 -5.66 -6.16
C VAL A 96 0.30 -4.59 -7.25
N THR A 97 0.71 -4.91 -8.48
CA THR A 97 0.61 -3.99 -9.63
C THR A 97 -0.84 -3.62 -9.92
N MET A 98 -1.74 -4.61 -10.00
CA MET A 98 -3.17 -4.36 -10.22
C MET A 98 -3.75 -3.42 -9.16
N GLN A 99 -3.47 -3.69 -7.88
CA GLN A 99 -3.99 -2.87 -6.78
C GLN A 99 -3.42 -1.45 -6.82
N ALA A 100 -2.11 -1.29 -7.05
CA ALA A 100 -1.48 0.02 -7.16
C ALA A 100 -2.09 0.84 -8.30
N MET A 101 -2.28 0.23 -9.47
CA MET A 101 -2.89 0.90 -10.63
C MET A 101 -4.34 1.32 -10.36
N ILE A 102 -5.14 0.47 -9.70
CA ILE A 102 -6.52 0.82 -9.34
C ILE A 102 -6.55 2.03 -8.40
N ILE A 103 -5.73 2.02 -7.35
CA ILE A 103 -5.65 3.13 -6.38
C ILE A 103 -5.25 4.43 -7.06
N LEU A 104 -4.20 4.41 -7.89
CA LEU A 104 -3.71 5.58 -8.62
C LEU A 104 -4.75 6.10 -9.63
N GLN A 105 -5.46 5.21 -10.32
CA GLN A 105 -6.54 5.59 -11.22
C GLN A 105 -7.71 6.23 -10.46
N GLN A 106 -8.11 5.67 -9.31
CA GLN A 106 -9.16 6.25 -8.46
C GLN A 106 -8.76 7.63 -7.96
N ALA A 107 -7.52 7.80 -7.52
CA ALA A 107 -6.99 9.10 -7.09
C ALA A 107 -7.06 10.14 -8.20
N ASN A 108 -6.67 9.78 -9.43
CA ASN A 108 -6.74 10.67 -10.59
C ASN A 108 -8.18 11.06 -10.94
N ARG A 109 -9.12 10.11 -10.85
CA ARG A 109 -10.55 10.40 -11.13
C ARG A 109 -11.18 11.32 -10.09
N ALA A 110 -10.77 11.20 -8.83
CA ALA A 110 -11.27 12.04 -7.75
C ALA A 110 -10.64 13.45 -7.70
N GLN A 111 -9.67 13.75 -8.58
CA GLN A 111 -9.11 15.09 -8.77
C GLN A 111 -9.84 15.93 -9.82
N VAL A 112 -10.66 15.29 -10.67
CA VAL A 112 -11.49 15.93 -11.72
C VAL A 112 -12.86 16.25 -11.16
#